data_AF-A0A2J6TUM9-F1
#
_entry.id   AF-A0A2J6TUM9-F1
#
_cell.length_a   1.000
_cell.length_b   1.000
_cell.length_c   1.000
_cell.angle_alpha   90.00
_cell.angle_beta   90.00
_cell.angle_gamma   90.00
#
_symmetry.space_group_name_H-M   'P 1'
#
loop_
_entity.id
_entity.type
_entity.pdbx_description
1 polymer ?
#
loop_
_entity_poly.entity_id
_entity_poly.type
_entity_poly.pdbx_seq_one_letter_code
_entity_poly.pdbx_strand_id
1 'polypeptide(L)'
;MTCFEDVETLMVNTTLTLPSLAIDITQPPIPDEPTTRWLNNFTSNSGYDIFTNITSGGAISNQTILQDFFQILVAGNAPPPLAAFSEPSLAINMSDAILHLHKVLKAQVYGYSGAGSLRINTTDQSTLTGTASNLNRERLVQSVASTRILQTLLVIMVLCILTQSFLIDTREVLPKDPRSVAGLASLLVGIG
;
A
#
# COMPACT_ATOMS: atom_id res chain seq x y z
N MET A 1 -1.90 38.22 -19.22
CA MET A 1 -1.74 38.06 -17.76
C MET A 1 -1.16 36.67 -17.59
N THR A 2 0.12 36.56 -17.25
CA THR A 2 0.80 35.28 -17.08
C THR A 2 0.82 34.96 -15.60
N CYS A 3 0.12 33.91 -15.19
CA CYS A 3 0.24 33.38 -13.82
C CYS A 3 1.57 32.63 -13.72
N PHE A 4 2.35 32.93 -12.69
CA PHE A 4 3.46 32.09 -12.27
C PHE A 4 2.90 31.05 -11.29
N GLU A 5 3.21 29.79 -11.55
CA GLU A 5 2.85 28.68 -10.67
C GLU A 5 4.09 28.27 -9.90
N ASP A 6 3.97 28.18 -8.58
CA ASP A 6 5.02 27.67 -7.71
C ASP A 6 4.65 26.29 -7.19
N VAL A 7 5.66 25.49 -6.82
CA VAL A 7 5.48 24.13 -6.31
C VAL A 7 6.02 24.04 -4.89
N GLU A 8 5.17 23.56 -4.00
CA GLU A 8 5.46 23.32 -2.60
C GLU A 8 5.33 21.84 -2.26
N THR A 9 5.99 21.42 -1.19
CA THR A 9 5.89 20.07 -0.63
C THR A 9 5.45 20.16 0.82
N LEU A 10 4.59 19.26 1.25
CA LEU A 10 4.04 19.20 2.61
C LEU A 10 3.81 17.74 3.01
N MET A 11 3.78 17.47 4.31
CA MET A 11 3.48 16.14 4.84
C MET A 11 1.97 15.88 4.81
N VAL A 12 1.57 14.66 4.45
CA VAL A 12 0.17 14.24 4.41
C VAL A 12 -0.05 12.99 5.26
N ASN A 13 -1.13 12.96 6.02
CA ASN A 13 -1.62 11.73 6.62
C ASN A 13 -2.47 10.99 5.57
N THR A 14 -2.01 9.82 5.13
CA THR A 14 -2.66 9.06 4.06
C THR A 14 -2.82 7.60 4.43
N THR A 15 -3.95 7.03 4.03
CA THR A 15 -4.23 5.60 4.16
C THR A 15 -4.04 4.92 2.82
N LEU A 16 -3.18 3.89 2.80
CA LEU A 16 -2.89 3.11 1.62
C LEU A 16 -3.56 1.74 1.71
N THR A 17 -4.27 1.36 0.66
CA THR A 17 -4.92 0.07 0.54
C THR A 17 -3.92 -1.00 0.09
N LEU A 18 -3.88 -2.12 0.81
CA LEU A 18 -3.07 -3.28 0.45
C LEU A 18 -3.87 -4.20 -0.50
N PRO A 19 -3.24 -4.87 -1.48
CA PRO A 19 -1.80 -4.93 -1.74
C PRO A 19 -1.27 -3.87 -2.73
N SER A 20 -2.16 -3.14 -3.41
CA SER A 20 -1.79 -2.23 -4.51
C SER A 20 -1.08 -0.95 -4.05
N LEU A 21 -1.12 -0.64 -2.75
CA LEU A 21 -0.68 0.62 -2.16
C LEU A 21 -1.39 1.84 -2.77
N ALA A 22 -2.62 1.63 -3.26
CA ALA A 22 -3.43 2.72 -3.79
C ALA A 22 -3.98 3.58 -2.65
N ILE A 23 -4.07 4.88 -2.87
CA ILE A 23 -4.67 5.82 -1.93
C ILE A 23 -6.14 5.43 -1.73
N ASP A 24 -6.56 5.32 -0.46
CA ASP A 24 -7.96 5.10 -0.12
C ASP A 24 -8.78 6.36 -0.41
N ILE A 25 -9.70 6.26 -1.37
CA ILE A 25 -10.55 7.37 -1.79
C ILE A 25 -11.60 7.69 -0.70
N THR A 26 -11.93 6.73 0.16
CA THR A 26 -12.88 6.93 1.26
C THR A 26 -12.29 7.71 2.43
N GLN A 27 -10.96 7.71 2.55
CA GLN A 27 -10.19 8.46 3.55
C GLN A 27 -9.09 9.25 2.82
N PRO A 28 -9.45 10.41 2.24
CA PRO A 28 -8.52 11.18 1.43
C PRO A 28 -7.34 11.68 2.29
N PRO A 29 -6.17 11.89 1.67
CA PRO A 29 -5.00 12.40 2.37
C PRO A 29 -5.30 13.75 3.04
N ILE A 30 -4.95 13.88 4.32
CA ILE A 30 -5.12 15.11 5.08
C ILE A 30 -3.79 15.86 5.11
N PRO A 31 -3.70 17.07 4.53
CA PRO A 31 -2.48 17.86 4.53
C PRO A 31 -2.15 18.45 5.90
N ASP A 32 -0.87 18.48 6.23
CA ASP A 32 -0.34 19.16 7.41
C ASP A 32 0.35 20.47 6.98
N GLU A 33 -0.45 21.51 6.78
CA GLU A 33 -0.03 22.84 6.32
C GLU A 33 1.20 23.46 7.03
N PRO A 34 1.43 23.31 8.36
CA PRO A 34 2.64 23.84 8.99
C PRO A 34 3.94 23.16 8.54
N THR A 35 3.85 22.00 7.86
CA THR A 35 5.03 21.29 7.34
C THR A 35 5.44 21.72 5.94
N THR A 36 4.75 22.70 5.36
CA THR A 36 4.97 23.18 4.00
C THR A 36 6.38 23.74 3.79
N ARG A 37 6.98 23.36 2.66
CA ARG A 37 8.31 23.79 2.23
C ARG A 37 8.32 24.06 0.73
N TRP A 38 8.91 25.19 0.37
CA TRP A 38 9.16 25.57 -1.02
C TRP A 38 10.15 24.62 -1.67
N LEU A 39 9.85 24.20 -2.90
CA LEU A 39 10.75 23.36 -3.67
C LEU A 39 11.65 24.22 -4.56
N ASN A 40 12.74 24.74 -3.97
CA ASN A 40 13.63 25.70 -4.63
C ASN A 40 14.34 25.16 -5.88
N ASN A 41 14.49 23.84 -6.00
CA ASN A 41 15.12 23.17 -7.15
C ASN A 41 14.10 22.49 -8.07
N PHE A 42 12.83 22.87 -7.98
CA PHE A 42 11.85 22.46 -8.97
C PHE A 42 12.04 23.30 -10.23
N THR A 43 13.00 22.88 -11.05
CA THR A 43 12.97 23.26 -12.45
C THR A 43 11.86 22.44 -13.11
N SER A 44 10.59 22.76 -12.85
CA SER A 44 9.66 22.65 -13.97
C SER A 44 10.30 23.48 -15.04
N ASN A 45 10.66 22.86 -16.14
CA ASN A 45 11.06 23.59 -17.32
C ASN A 45 9.90 24.58 -17.57
N SER A 46 10.12 25.84 -17.20
CA SER A 46 9.11 26.78 -16.69
C SER A 46 8.33 27.42 -17.83
N GLY A 47 7.78 26.57 -18.68
CA GLY A 47 7.35 26.90 -20.03
C GLY A 47 7.39 25.72 -21.00
N TYR A 48 7.54 24.47 -20.54
CA TYR A 48 7.05 23.34 -21.33
C TYR A 48 5.53 23.41 -21.25
N ASP A 49 5.00 24.22 -22.15
CA ASP A 49 3.63 24.17 -22.58
C ASP A 49 3.34 22.68 -22.80
N ILE A 50 2.48 22.11 -21.95
CA ILE A 50 2.06 20.72 -22.10
C ILE A 50 1.58 20.48 -23.54
N PHE A 51 1.09 21.54 -24.19
CA PHE A 51 0.66 21.59 -25.58
C PHE A 51 1.77 21.76 -26.62
N THR A 52 2.92 22.39 -26.32
CA THR A 52 4.02 22.58 -27.30
C THR A 52 4.80 21.30 -27.56
N ASN A 53 4.74 20.33 -26.65
CA ASN A 53 5.39 19.03 -26.86
C ASN A 53 4.43 17.98 -27.47
N ILE A 54 3.14 18.31 -27.57
CA ILE A 54 2.12 17.47 -28.22
C ILE A 54 2.02 17.81 -29.71
N THR A 55 2.37 19.03 -30.12
CA THR A 55 2.50 19.38 -31.53
C THR A 55 3.62 18.55 -32.17
N SER A 56 3.24 17.69 -33.12
CA SER A 56 4.14 16.85 -33.91
C SER A 56 5.07 17.68 -34.79
N GLY A 57 6.19 18.17 -34.23
CA GLY A 57 7.37 18.64 -34.98
C GLY A 57 7.15 19.77 -35.99
N GLY A 58 6.05 20.54 -35.88
CA GLY A 58 5.69 21.63 -36.79
C GLY A 58 5.90 23.01 -36.17
N ALA A 59 5.90 24.05 -37.01
CA ALA A 59 5.96 25.44 -36.55
C ALA A 59 4.78 25.74 -35.62
N ILE A 60 5.09 26.11 -34.37
CA ILE A 60 4.11 26.42 -33.35
C ILE A 60 3.37 27.71 -33.76
N SER A 61 2.09 27.59 -34.12
CA SER A 61 1.19 28.72 -34.31
C SER A 61 0.14 28.75 -33.21
N ASN A 62 -0.39 29.92 -32.87
CA ASN A 62 -1.45 30.01 -31.85
C ASN A 62 -2.69 29.17 -32.20
N GLN A 63 -2.95 28.94 -33.49
CA GLN A 63 -4.07 28.13 -33.96
C GLN A 63 -3.87 26.64 -33.68
N THR A 64 -2.65 26.12 -33.88
CA THR A 64 -2.34 24.71 -33.63
C THR A 64 -2.38 24.37 -32.15
N ILE A 65 -1.91 25.26 -31.27
CA ILE A 65 -1.96 25.05 -29.81
C ILE A 65 -3.41 24.95 -29.32
N LEU A 66 -4.28 25.86 -29.77
CA LEU A 66 -5.69 25.85 -29.38
C LEU A 66 -6.39 24.60 -29.88
N GLN A 67 -6.12 24.18 -31.12
CA GLN A 67 -6.70 22.98 -31.69
C GLN A 67 -6.28 21.73 -30.92
N ASP A 68 -5.00 21.60 -30.59
CA ASP A 68 -4.47 20.46 -29.82
C ASP A 68 -5.05 20.44 -28.40
N PHE A 69 -5.15 21.61 -27.73
CA PHE A 69 -5.82 21.73 -26.44
C PHE A 69 -7.25 21.20 -26.47
N PHE A 70 -8.07 21.67 -27.42
CA PHE A 70 -9.46 21.24 -27.51
C PHE A 70 -9.59 19.79 -27.96
N GLN A 71 -8.68 19.30 -28.80
CA GLN A 71 -8.64 17.89 -29.18
C GLN A 71 -8.40 17.00 -27.96
N ILE A 72 -7.45 17.36 -27.09
CA ILE A 72 -7.17 16.64 -25.84
C ILE A 72 -8.35 16.77 -24.87
N LEU A 73 -8.94 17.97 -24.75
CA LEU A 73 -10.07 18.21 -23.85
C LEU A 73 -11.29 17.35 -24.22
N VAL A 74 -11.58 17.19 -25.50
CA VAL A 74 -12.69 16.36 -26.00
C VAL A 74 -12.33 14.87 -25.99
N ALA A 75 -11.07 14.50 -26.20
CA ALA A 75 -10.62 13.11 -26.13
C ALA A 75 -10.39 12.59 -24.69
N GLY A 76 -10.41 13.48 -23.69
CA GLY A 76 -10.18 13.14 -22.29
C GLY A 76 -11.30 12.30 -21.67
N ASN A 77 -11.05 11.81 -20.45
CA ASN A 77 -11.98 10.92 -19.73
C ASN A 77 -13.27 11.63 -19.22
N ALA A 78 -13.29 12.96 -19.24
CA ALA A 78 -14.43 13.76 -18.77
C ALA A 78 -14.63 14.98 -19.71
N PRO A 79 -15.05 14.78 -20.97
CA PRO A 79 -15.19 15.86 -21.92
C PRO A 79 -16.41 16.72 -21.57
N PRO A 80 -16.35 18.05 -21.80
CA PRO A 80 -17.51 18.90 -21.61
C PRO A 80 -18.62 18.54 -22.64
N PRO A 81 -19.91 18.77 -22.32
CA PRO A 81 -20.99 18.60 -23.27
C PRO A 81 -20.75 19.47 -24.52
N LEU A 82 -21.04 18.96 -25.73
CA LEU A 82 -20.82 19.75 -26.95
C LEU A 82 -21.59 21.08 -26.95
N ALA A 83 -22.76 21.11 -26.31
CA ALA A 83 -23.56 22.32 -26.12
C ALA A 83 -22.81 23.40 -25.32
N ALA A 84 -21.88 23.01 -24.43
CA ALA A 84 -21.12 23.95 -23.60
C ALA A 84 -20.14 24.82 -24.41
N PHE A 85 -19.80 24.46 -25.65
CA PHE A 85 -18.97 25.29 -26.52
C PHE A 85 -19.74 26.43 -27.19
N SER A 86 -21.07 26.32 -27.28
CA SER A 86 -21.93 27.32 -27.93
C SER A 86 -22.81 28.07 -26.93
N GLU A 87 -23.17 27.41 -25.82
CA GLU A 87 -24.13 27.91 -24.85
C GLU A 87 -23.44 28.57 -23.64
N PRO A 88 -23.65 29.88 -23.39
CA PRO A 88 -23.03 30.58 -22.27
C PRO A 88 -23.49 30.10 -20.90
N SER A 89 -24.69 29.50 -20.81
CA SER A 89 -25.26 28.98 -19.56
C SER A 89 -24.46 27.79 -19.00
N LEU A 90 -23.70 27.10 -19.85
CA LEU A 90 -22.89 25.92 -19.52
C LEU A 90 -21.40 26.26 -19.35
N ALA A 91 -21.05 27.54 -19.27
CA ALA A 91 -19.66 28.00 -19.09
C ALA A 91 -18.99 27.40 -17.83
N ILE A 92 -19.77 27.13 -16.77
CA ILE A 92 -19.27 26.50 -15.55
C ILE A 92 -18.79 25.08 -15.84
N ASN A 93 -19.56 24.28 -16.57
CA ASN A 93 -19.18 22.92 -16.95
C ASN A 93 -17.92 22.91 -17.82
N MET A 94 -17.79 23.87 -18.73
CA MET A 94 -16.58 24.05 -19.53
C MET A 94 -15.38 24.39 -18.64
N SER A 95 -15.54 25.32 -17.70
CA SER A 95 -14.47 25.69 -16.77
C SER A 95 -14.03 24.53 -15.88
N ASP A 96 -14.98 23.72 -15.40
CA ASP A 96 -14.69 22.54 -14.58
C ASP A 96 -13.94 21.46 -15.37
N ALA A 97 -14.35 21.20 -16.61
CA ALA A 97 -13.65 20.28 -17.50
C ALA A 97 -12.21 20.73 -17.80
N ILE A 98 -12.01 22.04 -18.03
CA ILE A 98 -10.68 22.62 -18.25
C ILE A 98 -9.82 22.50 -16.99
N LEU A 99 -10.37 22.81 -15.82
CA LEU A 99 -9.66 22.68 -14.54
C LEU A 99 -9.30 21.22 -14.24
N HIS A 100 -10.20 20.29 -14.53
CA HIS A 100 -9.94 18.86 -14.38
C HIS A 100 -8.80 18.40 -15.30
N LEU A 101 -8.84 18.77 -16.59
CA LEU A 101 -7.75 18.47 -17.52
C LEU A 101 -6.42 19.06 -17.04
N HIS A 102 -6.42 20.33 -16.63
CA HIS A 102 -5.24 21.00 -16.11
C HIS A 102 -4.64 20.25 -14.90
N LYS A 103 -5.47 19.85 -13.93
CA LYS A 103 -5.03 19.07 -12.75
C LYS A 103 -4.37 17.74 -13.16
N VAL A 104 -4.97 17.01 -14.09
CA VAL A 104 -4.45 15.73 -14.58
C VAL A 104 -3.10 15.92 -15.27
N LEU A 105 -2.99 16.91 -16.16
CA LEU A 105 -1.75 17.16 -16.90
C LEU A 105 -0.62 17.63 -15.96
N LYS A 106 -0.92 18.50 -14.99
CA LYS A 106 0.07 18.93 -14.00
C LYS A 106 0.56 17.77 -13.15
N ALA A 107 -0.33 16.89 -12.69
CA ALA A 107 0.05 15.69 -11.94
C ALA A 107 0.99 14.79 -12.76
N GLN A 108 0.73 14.62 -14.07
CA GLN A 108 1.59 13.85 -14.96
C GLN A 108 2.96 14.52 -15.16
N VAL A 109 3.00 15.84 -15.40
CA VAL A 109 4.24 16.59 -15.54
C VAL A 109 5.08 16.49 -14.27
N TYR A 110 4.47 16.63 -13.09
CA TYR A 110 5.16 16.48 -11.81
C TYR A 110 5.67 15.05 -11.59
N GLY A 111 4.90 14.03 -12.00
CA GLY A 111 5.38 12.64 -11.99
C GLY A 111 6.59 12.41 -12.91
N TYR A 112 6.58 13.03 -14.11
CA TYR A 112 7.66 12.90 -15.10
C TYR A 112 8.91 13.70 -14.73
N SER A 113 8.76 15.00 -14.45
CA SER A 113 9.88 15.92 -14.13
C SER A 113 10.39 15.76 -12.69
N GLY A 114 9.53 15.30 -11.77
CA GLY A 114 9.82 15.15 -10.35
C GLY A 114 10.68 13.97 -9.96
N ALA A 115 10.94 13.02 -10.86
CA ALA A 115 11.70 11.82 -10.52
C ALA A 115 13.12 12.11 -9.99
N GLY A 116 13.67 13.30 -10.25
CA GLY A 116 14.94 13.79 -9.68
C GLY A 116 14.77 14.76 -8.50
N SER A 117 13.91 15.78 -8.62
CA SER A 117 13.81 16.90 -7.65
C SER A 117 12.72 16.76 -6.59
N LEU A 118 11.69 15.93 -6.81
CA LEU A 118 10.60 15.68 -5.84
C LEU A 118 10.88 14.46 -4.94
N ARG A 119 12.01 13.75 -5.16
CA ARG A 119 12.43 12.67 -4.28
C ARG A 119 13.09 13.27 -3.03
N ILE A 120 12.59 12.88 -1.86
CA ILE A 120 13.20 13.22 -0.58
C ILE A 120 14.67 12.76 -0.62
N ASN A 121 15.59 13.71 -0.49
CA ASN A 121 17.01 13.43 -0.43
C ASN A 121 17.24 12.53 0.80
N THR A 122 17.92 11.40 0.66
CA THR A 122 18.02 10.35 1.69
C THR A 122 18.64 10.80 3.01
N THR A 123 19.24 12.00 3.04
CA THR A 123 19.73 12.68 4.24
C THR A 123 18.62 13.25 5.14
N ASP A 124 17.42 13.50 4.62
CA ASP A 124 16.21 13.91 5.36
C ASP A 124 15.26 12.72 5.57
N GLN A 125 15.80 11.52 5.85
CA GLN A 125 14.99 10.37 6.26
C GLN A 125 14.40 10.62 7.66
N SER A 126 13.36 11.45 7.71
CA SER A 126 12.40 11.39 8.80
C SER A 126 11.75 10.00 8.76
N THR A 127 11.86 9.28 9.87
CA THR A 127 11.19 7.99 10.01
C THR A 127 9.69 8.25 10.07
N LEU A 128 8.98 7.97 8.97
CA LEU A 128 7.53 8.07 8.95
C LEU A 128 6.95 6.89 9.74
N THR A 129 6.27 7.20 10.84
CA THR A 129 5.57 6.20 11.63
C THR A 129 4.27 5.84 10.92
N GLY A 130 4.12 4.59 10.53
CA GLY A 130 2.90 4.07 9.89
C GLY A 130 2.32 2.89 10.65
N THR A 131 0.99 2.81 10.74
CA THR A 131 0.29 1.68 11.33
C THR A 131 -0.26 0.79 10.23
N ALA A 132 0.21 -0.46 10.16
CA ALA A 132 -0.36 -1.46 9.26
C ALA A 132 -1.49 -2.22 9.97
N SER A 133 -2.74 -1.90 9.66
CA SER A 133 -3.91 -2.65 10.14
C SER A 133 -4.28 -3.74 9.13
N ASN A 134 -4.12 -5.01 9.51
CA ASN A 134 -4.62 -6.14 8.73
C ASN A 134 -5.86 -6.72 9.43
N LEU A 135 -7.04 -6.38 8.90
CA LEU A 135 -8.33 -6.84 9.43
C LEU A 135 -8.55 -8.36 9.28
N ASN A 136 -7.81 -9.01 8.36
CA ASN A 136 -7.98 -10.43 8.01
C ASN A 136 -6.90 -11.35 8.60
N ARG A 137 -5.95 -10.82 9.37
CA ARG A 137 -4.92 -11.65 10.01
C ARG A 137 -5.30 -11.89 11.46
N GLU A 138 -6.02 -12.99 11.68
CA GLU A 138 -5.96 -13.68 12.96
C GLU A 138 -4.54 -14.19 13.16
N ARG A 139 -3.64 -13.35 13.69
CA ARG A 139 -2.43 -13.89 14.29
C ARG A 139 -2.91 -14.69 15.49
N LEU A 140 -2.69 -16.00 15.46
CA LEU A 140 -2.66 -16.81 16.68
C LEU A 140 -1.61 -16.17 17.59
N VAL A 141 -2.05 -15.27 18.45
CA VAL A 141 -1.28 -14.78 19.58
C VAL A 141 -1.22 -15.96 20.53
N GLN A 142 -0.25 -16.86 20.30
CA GLN A 142 0.01 -17.94 21.23
C GLN A 142 0.45 -17.26 22.52
N SER A 143 -0.47 -17.17 23.47
CA SER A 143 -0.22 -16.50 24.72
C SER A 143 0.93 -17.21 25.42
N VAL A 144 1.85 -16.42 26.00
CA VAL A 144 2.97 -16.96 26.79
C VAL A 144 2.45 -17.92 27.87
N ALA A 145 1.22 -17.69 28.36
CA ALA A 145 0.50 -18.59 29.26
C ALA A 145 0.28 -19.98 28.66
N SER A 146 -0.21 -20.09 27.42
CA SER A 146 -0.40 -21.38 26.73
C SER A 146 0.93 -22.13 26.56
N THR A 147 2.00 -21.43 26.22
CA THR A 147 3.34 -22.03 26.08
C THR A 147 3.88 -22.54 27.42
N ARG A 148 3.65 -21.81 28.52
CA ARG A 148 4.05 -22.26 29.87
C ARG A 148 3.28 -23.50 30.31
N ILE A 149 1.97 -23.57 30.04
CA ILE A 149 1.16 -24.76 30.38
C ILE A 149 1.67 -25.99 29.62
N LEU A 150 1.89 -25.87 28.31
CA LEU A 150 2.43 -26.98 27.50
C LEU A 150 3.81 -27.43 28.02
N GLN A 151 4.67 -26.48 28.39
CA GLN A 151 5.99 -26.78 28.94
C GLN A 151 5.89 -27.54 30.28
N THR A 152 4.97 -27.14 31.17
CA THR A 152 4.76 -27.86 32.44
C THR A 152 4.26 -29.28 32.22
N LEU A 153 3.32 -29.47 31.30
CA LEU A 153 2.78 -30.79 30.98
C LEU A 153 3.86 -31.72 30.42
N LEU A 154 4.74 -31.19 29.57
CA LEU A 154 5.85 -31.93 29.00
C LEU A 154 6.87 -32.36 30.07
N VAL A 155 7.22 -31.47 31.00
CA VAL A 155 8.14 -31.80 32.11
C VAL A 155 7.54 -32.88 33.01
N ILE A 156 6.23 -32.81 33.29
CA ILE A 156 5.53 -33.85 34.07
C ILE A 156 5.60 -35.20 33.37
N MET A 157 5.35 -35.27 32.07
CA MET A 157 5.47 -36.52 31.31
C MET A 157 6.88 -37.10 31.38
N VAL A 158 7.91 -36.27 31.25
CA VAL A 158 9.32 -36.72 31.37
C VAL A 158 9.62 -37.26 32.76
N LEU A 159 9.15 -36.59 33.82
CA LEU A 159 9.30 -37.08 35.18
C LEU A 159 8.60 -38.43 35.39
N CYS A 160 7.38 -38.59 34.89
CA CYS A 160 6.67 -39.86 34.94
C CYS A 160 7.47 -40.98 34.24
N ILE A 161 8.01 -40.72 33.05
CA ILE A 161 8.84 -41.69 32.33
C ILE A 161 10.09 -42.06 33.13
N LEU A 162 10.81 -41.06 33.65
CA LEU A 162 12.01 -41.30 34.46
C LEU A 162 11.69 -42.09 35.72
N THR A 163 10.61 -41.75 36.43
CA THR A 163 10.20 -42.49 37.62
C THR A 163 9.87 -43.94 37.26
N GLN A 164 9.13 -44.19 36.18
CA GLN A 164 8.87 -45.56 35.72
C GLN A 164 10.15 -46.31 35.36
N SER A 165 11.10 -45.68 34.66
CA SER A 165 12.38 -46.32 34.32
C SER A 165 13.25 -46.63 35.54
N PHE A 166 13.18 -45.83 36.60
CA PHE A 166 13.92 -46.09 37.84
C PHE A 166 13.22 -47.07 38.79
N LEU A 167 11.89 -47.09 38.81
CA LEU A 167 11.11 -47.96 39.68
C LEU A 167 10.90 -49.36 39.10
N ILE A 168 10.89 -49.49 37.76
CA ILE A 168 10.85 -50.79 37.09
C ILE A 168 12.28 -51.33 37.06
N ASP A 169 12.60 -52.22 37.99
CA ASP A 169 13.81 -53.04 37.91
C ASP A 169 13.65 -54.02 36.75
N THR A 170 14.24 -53.69 35.61
CA THR A 170 14.21 -54.52 34.39
C THR A 170 15.00 -55.82 34.54
N ARG A 171 15.55 -56.14 35.73
CA ARG A 171 16.33 -57.36 35.96
C ARG A 171 15.50 -58.63 36.12
N GLU A 172 14.18 -58.56 36.32
CA GLU A 172 13.36 -59.77 36.53
C GLU A 172 12.09 -59.85 35.68
N VAL A 173 11.97 -59.04 34.63
CA VAL A 173 10.92 -59.21 33.62
C VAL A 173 11.55 -59.59 32.29
N LEU A 174 11.39 -60.87 31.93
CA LEU A 174 11.75 -61.41 30.61
C LEU A 174 11.38 -60.40 29.51
N PRO A 175 12.30 -60.12 28.55
CA PRO A 175 12.02 -59.21 27.47
C PRO A 175 10.89 -59.80 26.61
N LYS A 176 9.68 -59.28 26.77
CA LYS A 176 8.58 -59.58 25.84
C LYS A 176 8.78 -58.63 24.67
N ASP A 177 9.25 -59.17 23.55
CA ASP A 177 9.44 -58.42 22.32
C ASP A 177 8.13 -57.67 21.94
N PRO A 178 8.18 -56.35 21.69
CA PRO A 178 7.01 -55.53 21.39
C PRO A 178 6.38 -55.80 20.01
N ARG A 179 6.76 -56.90 19.34
CA ARG A 179 6.19 -57.38 18.07
C ARG A 179 5.47 -58.72 18.21
N SER A 180 5.12 -59.14 19.42
CA SER A 180 4.47 -60.43 19.69
C SER A 180 2.95 -60.30 19.88
N VAL A 181 2.19 -61.09 19.13
CA VAL A 181 0.71 -61.19 19.12
C VAL A 181 0.10 -61.44 20.51
N ALA A 182 0.88 -61.96 21.47
CA ALA A 182 0.45 -62.15 22.85
C ALA A 182 0.16 -60.84 23.61
N GLY A 183 0.83 -59.73 23.27
CA GLY A 183 0.55 -58.42 23.88
C GLY A 183 -0.80 -57.84 23.46
N LEU A 184 -1.24 -58.12 22.22
CA LEU A 184 -2.56 -57.73 21.72
C LEU A 184 -3.68 -58.58 22.32
N ALA A 185 -3.44 -59.87 22.59
CA ALA A 185 -4.42 -60.75 23.22
C ALA A 185 -4.73 -60.34 24.67
N SER A 186 -3.73 -59.86 25.42
CA SER A 186 -3.94 -59.41 26.81
C SER A 186 -4.79 -58.13 26.91
N LEU A 187 -4.80 -57.29 25.87
CA LEU A 187 -5.63 -56.07 25.82
C LEU A 187 -7.08 -56.38 25.45
N LEU A 188 -7.33 -57.49 24.75
CA LEU A 188 -8.68 -57.92 24.35
C LEU A 188 -9.42 -58.69 25.45
N VAL A 189 -8.71 -59.32 26.39
CA VAL A 189 -9.31 -60.11 27.49
C VAL A 189 -9.67 -59.24 28.71
N GLY A 190 -9.19 -57.99 28.77
CA GLY A 190 -9.52 -57.04 29.85
C GLY A 190 -10.81 -56.23 29.64
N ILE A 191 -11.52 -56.44 28.53
CA ILE A 191 -12.84 -55.88 28.25
C ILE A 191 -13.86 -57.01 28.26
N GLY A 192 -14.21 -57.46 29.47
CA GLY A 192 -15.28 -58.40 29.77
C GLY A 192 -15.81 -58.13 31.17
#